data_AF-A0A2E0ANL5-F1
#
_entry.id   AF-A0A2E0ANL5-F1
#
_cell.length_a   1.000
_cell.length_b   1.000
_cell.length_c   1.000
_cell.angle_alpha   90.00
_cell.angle_beta   90.00
_cell.angle_gamma   90.00
#
_symmetry.space_group_name_H-M   'P 1'
#
loop_
_entity.id
_entity.type
_entity.pdbx_description
1 polymer ?
#
loop_
_entity_poly.entity_id
_entity_poly.type
_entity_poly.pdbx_seq_one_letter_code
_entity_poly.pdbx_strand_id
1 'polypeptide(L)'
;MRHVLVLITFGILFASPGLATESNLLETVKSNPKQAKALCRKFRKMNKDGRSAYSPKTTKRVATKRQLTLTDAEVLVTYVVGMHCPEVR
;
A
#
# COMPACT_ATOMS: atom_id res chain seq x y z
N MET A 1 44.91 -15.67 47.08
CA MET A 1 43.89 -16.23 46.17
C MET A 1 43.06 -15.08 45.64
N ARG A 2 43.19 -14.83 44.33
CA ARG A 2 42.74 -13.61 43.65
C ARG A 2 41.35 -13.88 43.06
N HIS A 3 40.29 -13.47 43.76
CA HIS A 3 38.92 -13.57 43.26
C HIS A 3 38.57 -12.28 42.50
N VAL A 4 38.81 -12.30 41.19
CA VAL A 4 38.34 -11.25 40.27
C VAL A 4 36.87 -11.53 40.01
N LEU A 5 35.98 -10.70 40.56
CA LEU A 5 34.55 -10.79 40.35
C LEU A 5 34.22 -10.06 39.03
N VAL A 6 34.24 -10.79 37.92
CA VAL A 6 33.89 -10.29 36.59
C VAL A 6 32.36 -10.23 36.49
N LEU A 7 31.79 -9.04 36.64
CA LEU A 7 30.38 -8.77 36.32
C LEU A 7 30.23 -8.72 34.80
N ILE A 8 29.74 -9.82 34.22
CA ILE A 8 29.34 -9.87 32.80
C ILE A 8 28.01 -9.12 32.68
N THR A 9 28.06 -7.86 32.25
CA THR A 9 26.88 -7.11 31.80
C THR A 9 26.42 -7.69 30.47
N PHE A 10 25.40 -8.54 30.52
CA PHE A 10 24.72 -9.07 29.35
C PHE A 10 23.92 -7.93 28.70
N GLY A 11 24.47 -7.33 27.65
CA GLY A 11 23.76 -6.34 26.84
C GLY A 11 22.57 -6.99 26.15
N ILE A 12 21.36 -6.67 26.60
CA ILE A 12 20.13 -7.08 25.92
C ILE A 12 20.05 -6.27 24.63
N LEU A 13 20.36 -6.90 23.50
CA LEU A 13 20.02 -6.38 22.19
C LEU A 13 18.49 -6.36 22.07
N PHE A 14 17.91 -5.17 22.18
CA PHE A 14 16.54 -4.91 21.76
C PHE A 14 16.47 -5.03 20.22
N ALA A 15 16.19 -6.23 19.73
CA ALA A 15 15.69 -6.39 18.37
C ALA A 15 14.24 -5.91 18.36
N SER A 16 14.01 -4.66 17.93
CA SER A 16 12.65 -4.20 17.62
C SER A 16 12.15 -5.02 16.43
N PRO A 17 11.06 -5.80 16.55
CA PRO A 17 10.42 -6.35 15.37
C PRO A 17 9.90 -5.15 14.57
N GLY A 18 10.50 -4.90 13.41
CA GLY A 18 9.95 -3.96 12.44
C GLY A 18 8.57 -4.48 12.05
N LEU A 19 7.53 -3.98 12.72
CA LEU A 19 6.16 -4.16 12.28
C LEU A 19 6.07 -3.44 10.94
N ALA A 20 6.26 -4.18 9.86
CA ALA A 20 5.88 -3.74 8.53
C ALA A 20 4.38 -3.45 8.59
N THR A 21 4.06 -2.17 8.81
CA THR A 21 2.70 -1.66 8.71
C THR A 21 2.32 -1.68 7.23
N GLU A 22 2.08 -2.87 6.68
CA GLU A 22 1.31 -2.98 5.45
C GLU A 22 -0.01 -2.23 5.72
N SER A 23 -0.26 -1.17 4.95
CA SER A 23 -1.43 -0.33 5.15
C SER A 23 -2.68 -1.21 5.12
N ASN A 24 -3.57 -1.08 6.12
CA ASN A 24 -4.87 -1.77 6.17
C ASN A 24 -5.67 -1.61 4.85
N LEU A 25 -5.38 -0.56 4.09
CA LEU A 25 -5.89 -0.38 2.73
C LEU A 25 -5.61 -1.57 1.82
N LEU A 26 -4.35 -2.00 1.72
CA LEU A 26 -3.95 -3.04 0.78
C LEU A 26 -4.54 -4.39 1.19
N GLU A 27 -4.60 -4.70 2.50
CA GLU A 27 -5.28 -5.89 3.01
C GLU A 27 -6.78 -5.89 2.67
N THR A 28 -7.44 -4.74 2.84
CA THR A 28 -8.86 -4.59 2.49
C THR A 28 -9.11 -4.76 0.98
N VAL A 29 -8.16 -4.34 0.15
CA VAL A 29 -8.29 -4.45 -1.31
C VAL A 29 -7.98 -5.88 -1.78
N LYS A 30 -6.96 -6.52 -1.22
CA LYS A 30 -6.61 -7.94 -1.42
C LYS A 30 -7.80 -8.85 -1.10
N SER A 31 -8.47 -8.59 0.02
CA SER A 31 -9.66 -9.34 0.45
C SER A 31 -10.92 -9.02 -0.36
N ASN A 32 -10.92 -7.98 -1.22
CA ASN A 32 -12.04 -7.61 -2.08
C ASN A 32 -11.68 -7.50 -3.59
N PRO A 33 -11.33 -8.63 -4.24
CA PRO A 33 -10.89 -8.63 -5.64
C PRO A 33 -11.99 -8.18 -6.62
N LYS A 34 -13.27 -8.33 -6.26
CA LYS A 34 -14.40 -7.85 -7.07
C LYS A 34 -14.34 -6.33 -7.23
N GLN A 35 -14.03 -5.63 -6.13
CA GLN A 35 -13.94 -4.19 -6.11
C GLN A 35 -12.71 -3.68 -6.88
N ALA A 36 -11.56 -4.35 -6.74
CA ALA A 36 -10.34 -4.03 -7.47
C ALA A 36 -10.53 -4.20 -8.99
N LYS A 37 -11.14 -5.32 -9.43
CA LYS A 37 -11.53 -5.54 -10.84
C LYS A 37 -12.49 -4.47 -11.36
N ALA A 38 -13.41 -3.97 -10.52
CA ALA A 38 -14.34 -2.91 -10.92
C ALA A 38 -13.65 -1.54 -11.10
N LEU A 39 -12.66 -1.22 -10.27
CA LEU A 39 -11.80 -0.05 -10.46
C LEU A 39 -10.99 -0.18 -11.75
N CYS A 40 -10.37 -1.33 -11.95
CA CYS A 40 -9.61 -1.63 -13.15
C CYS A 40 -10.43 -1.43 -14.44
N ARG A 41 -11.68 -1.92 -14.51
CA ARG A 41 -12.57 -1.66 -15.67
C ARG A 41 -12.79 -0.17 -15.94
N LYS A 42 -12.88 0.65 -14.89
CA LYS A 42 -13.01 2.11 -15.02
C LYS A 42 -11.72 2.72 -15.57
N PHE A 43 -10.57 2.30 -15.06
CA PHE A 43 -9.27 2.77 -15.54
C PHE A 43 -9.03 2.40 -17.01
N ARG A 44 -9.37 1.17 -17.43
CA ARG A 44 -9.34 0.77 -18.84
C ARG A 44 -10.20 1.67 -19.73
N LYS A 45 -11.41 2.02 -19.28
CA LYS A 45 -12.28 2.95 -20.02
C LYS A 45 -11.63 4.33 -20.13
N MET A 46 -11.10 4.86 -19.04
CA MET A 46 -10.41 6.15 -19.04
C MET A 46 -9.22 6.16 -19.99
N ASN A 47 -8.39 5.11 -19.95
CA ASN A 47 -7.23 4.96 -20.84
C ASN A 47 -7.64 4.92 -22.31
N LYS A 48 -8.74 4.22 -22.65
CA LYS A 48 -9.29 4.21 -24.01
C LYS A 48 -9.74 5.60 -24.47
N ASP A 49 -10.20 6.42 -23.52
CA ASP A 49 -10.59 7.81 -23.76
C ASP A 49 -9.39 8.78 -23.68
N GLY A 50 -8.14 8.29 -23.66
CA GLY A 50 -6.92 9.11 -23.60
C GLY A 50 -6.63 9.75 -22.23
N ARG A 51 -7.28 9.28 -21.15
CA ARG A 51 -7.13 9.82 -19.79
C ARG A 51 -6.34 8.84 -18.90
N SER A 52 -5.29 9.34 -18.24
CA SER A 52 -4.49 8.51 -17.33
C SER A 52 -5.21 8.23 -16.02
N ALA A 53 -5.09 6.98 -15.57
CA ALA A 53 -5.54 6.53 -14.25
C ALA A 53 -4.77 7.21 -13.11
N TYR A 54 -3.51 7.62 -13.36
CA TYR A 54 -2.61 8.27 -12.40
C TYR A 54 -2.80 9.78 -12.31
N SER A 55 -3.76 10.35 -13.05
CA SER A 55 -3.99 11.80 -13.01
C SER A 55 -4.46 12.27 -11.63
N PRO A 56 -4.04 13.47 -11.16
CA PRO A 56 -4.47 14.01 -9.86
C PRO A 56 -5.99 14.07 -9.69
N LYS A 57 -6.71 14.34 -10.78
CA LYS A 57 -8.18 14.33 -10.82
C LYS A 57 -8.76 12.94 -10.53
N THR A 58 -8.12 11.88 -11.01
CA THR A 58 -8.54 10.49 -10.77
C THR A 58 -8.24 10.09 -9.34
N THR A 59 -7.02 10.37 -8.86
CA THR A 59 -6.63 10.14 -7.46
C THR A 59 -7.59 10.81 -6.49
N LYS A 60 -7.89 12.12 -6.69
CA LYS A 60 -8.87 12.84 -5.86
C LYS A 60 -10.25 12.20 -5.91
N ARG A 61 -10.71 11.75 -7.07
CA ARG A 61 -12.01 11.07 -7.21
C ARG A 61 -12.04 9.73 -6.49
N VAL A 62 -10.96 8.95 -6.56
CA VAL A 62 -10.83 7.68 -5.83
C VAL A 62 -10.83 7.93 -4.33
N ALA A 63 -10.03 8.90 -3.87
CA ALA A 63 -9.97 9.34 -2.48
C ALA A 63 -11.36 9.67 -1.92
N THR A 64 -12.09 10.58 -2.58
CA THR A 64 -13.44 10.97 -2.14
C THR A 64 -14.42 9.79 -2.14
N LYS A 65 -14.43 8.98 -3.21
CA LYS A 65 -15.39 7.87 -3.32
C LYS A 65 -15.15 6.74 -2.34
N ARG A 66 -13.93 6.64 -1.80
CA ARG A 66 -13.51 5.55 -0.91
C ARG A 66 -13.15 6.02 0.48
N GLN A 67 -13.32 7.31 0.77
CA GLN A 67 -12.97 7.92 2.06
C GLN A 67 -11.50 7.64 2.42
N LEU A 68 -10.61 7.80 1.44
CA LEU A 68 -9.17 7.61 1.59
C LEU A 68 -8.44 8.95 1.61
N THR A 69 -7.23 8.97 2.17
CA THR A 69 -6.29 10.05 1.94
C THR A 69 -5.88 10.09 0.46
N LEU A 70 -5.31 11.20 -0.01
CA LEU A 70 -4.81 11.27 -1.39
C LEU A 70 -3.68 10.26 -1.63
N THR A 71 -2.78 10.11 -0.65
CA THR A 71 -1.68 9.14 -0.69
C THR A 71 -2.19 7.71 -0.79
N ASP A 72 -3.15 7.33 0.06
CA ASP A 72 -3.77 6.01 0.00
C ASP A 72 -4.48 5.76 -1.32
N ALA A 73 -5.17 6.77 -1.86
CA ALA A 73 -5.82 6.65 -3.16
C ALA A 73 -4.81 6.46 -4.30
N GLU A 74 -3.64 7.12 -4.24
CA GLU A 74 -2.57 6.93 -5.21
C GLU A 74 -1.98 5.52 -5.14
N VAL A 75 -1.67 5.03 -3.92
CA VAL A 75 -1.23 3.65 -3.68
C VAL A 75 -2.27 2.65 -4.21
N LEU A 76 -3.55 2.89 -3.95
CA LEU A 76 -4.64 2.04 -4.45
C LEU A 76 -4.71 2.02 -5.98
N VAL A 77 -4.54 3.17 -6.63
CA VAL A 77 -4.52 3.26 -8.10
C VAL A 77 -3.36 2.41 -8.64
N THR A 78 -2.14 2.62 -8.15
CA THR A 78 -0.94 1.90 -8.56
C THR A 78 -1.10 0.39 -8.35
N TYR A 79 -1.59 -0.03 -7.18
CA TYR A 79 -1.82 -1.42 -6.86
C TYR A 79 -2.83 -2.06 -7.82
N VAL A 80 -3.99 -1.44 -8.04
CA VAL A 80 -5.04 -1.99 -8.91
C VAL A 80 -4.56 -2.09 -10.35
N VAL A 81 -3.85 -1.08 -10.86
CA VAL A 81 -3.30 -1.11 -12.22
C VAL A 81 -2.27 -2.24 -12.34
N GLY A 82 -1.27 -2.29 -11.45
CA GLY A 82 -0.23 -3.30 -11.49
C GLY A 82 -0.76 -4.74 -11.37
N MET A 83 -1.76 -4.97 -10.52
CA MET A 83 -2.26 -6.31 -10.22
C MET A 83 -3.40 -6.78 -11.14
N HIS A 84 -4.17 -5.87 -11.75
CA HIS A 84 -5.41 -6.24 -12.45
C HIS A 84 -5.58 -5.69 -13.87
N CYS A 85 -4.83 -4.65 -14.26
CA CYS A 85 -4.78 -4.17 -15.65
C CYS A 85 -3.45 -3.50 -15.96
N PRO A 86 -2.37 -4.29 -16.11
CA PRO A 86 -1.04 -3.74 -16.39
C PRO A 86 -0.95 -3.05 -17.76
N GLU A 87 -1.96 -3.17 -18.62
CA GLU A 87 -2.02 -2.45 -19.90
C GLU A 87 -2.43 -0.97 -19.76
N VAL A 88 -2.90 -0.54 -18.57
CA VAL A 88 -3.30 0.85 -18.31
C VAL A 88 -2.08 1.73 -18.02
N ARG A 89 -2.03 2.91 -18.64
CA ARG A 89 -1.00 3.95 -18.50
C ARG A 89 -1.61 5.31 -18.09
#